data_AF-A0A453S520-F1
#
_entry.id   AF-A0A453S520-F1
#
_cell.length_a   1.000
_cell.length_b   1.000
_cell.length_c   1.000
_cell.angle_alpha   90.00
_cell.angle_beta   90.00
_cell.angle_gamma   90.00
#
_symmetry.space_group_name_H-M   'P 1'
#
loop_
_entity.id
_entity.type
_entity.pdbx_description
1 polymer ?
#
loop_
_entity_poly.entity_id
_entity_poly.type
_entity_poly.pdbx_seq_one_letter_code
_entity_poly.pdbx_strand_id
1 'polypeptide(L)'
;IGSGKFVSLAAHLSTKYCEKVWKLSRSLEPVVEVTKLSRLEGWPKSFEASRPTDDNIALYLLPTEMRQDADLDQLVKEVVENDMVLRAIVGEAEMLIFPSILLPEQHQS
;
A
#
# COMPACT_ATOMS: atom_id res chain seq x y z
N ILE A 1 17.25 -14.20 12.71
CA ILE A 1 15.87 -13.83 12.30
C ILE A 1 15.57 -12.53 13.04
N GLY A 2 15.62 -11.40 12.33
CA GLY A 2 15.45 -10.09 12.96
C GLY A 2 14.03 -9.93 13.52
N SER A 3 13.90 -9.23 14.65
CA SER A 3 12.63 -8.92 15.32
C SER A 3 11.82 -7.89 14.54
N GLY A 4 11.44 -8.20 13.29
CA GLY A 4 10.51 -7.40 12.51
C GLY A 4 9.09 -7.56 13.06
N LYS A 5 8.36 -6.46 13.18
CA LYS A 5 6.91 -6.51 13.43
C LYS A 5 6.22 -6.91 12.13
N PHE A 6 5.28 -7.85 12.22
CA PHE A 6 4.46 -8.29 11.11
C PHE A 6 3.03 -7.82 11.31
N VAL A 7 2.41 -7.37 10.23
CA VAL A 7 1.00 -7.00 10.22
C VAL A 7 0.31 -7.84 9.15
N SER A 8 -0.84 -8.40 9.49
CA SER A 8 -1.60 -9.26 8.58
C SER A 8 -2.63 -8.43 7.81
N LEU A 9 -2.50 -8.42 6.48
CA LEU A 9 -3.40 -7.72 5.58
C LEU A 9 -3.88 -8.66 4.47
N ALA A 10 -5.14 -8.51 4.08
CA ALA A 10 -5.70 -9.09 2.88
C ALA A 10 -5.46 -8.14 1.70
N ALA A 11 -4.88 -8.66 0.62
CA ALA A 11 -4.67 -7.93 -0.63
C ALA A 11 -5.82 -8.21 -1.61
N HIS A 12 -6.62 -7.19 -1.88
CA HIS A 12 -7.73 -7.25 -2.83
C HIS A 12 -7.37 -6.50 -4.11
N LEU A 13 -7.58 -7.13 -5.26
CA LEU A 13 -7.41 -6.49 -6.56
C LEU A 13 -8.43 -5.35 -6.75
N SER A 14 -7.96 -4.20 -7.24
CA SER A 14 -8.84 -3.08 -7.62
C SER A 14 -9.78 -3.46 -8.75
N THR A 15 -11.02 -3.00 -8.77
CA THR A 15 -11.96 -3.28 -9.88
C THR A 15 -11.46 -2.82 -11.26
N LYS A 16 -10.44 -1.96 -11.29
CA LYS A 16 -9.82 -1.40 -12.49
C LYS A 16 -8.40 -1.94 -12.77
N TYR A 17 -8.01 -3.07 -12.17
CA TYR A 17 -6.67 -3.65 -12.39
C TYR A 17 -6.42 -3.98 -13.88
N CYS A 18 -5.18 -3.82 -14.33
CA CYS A 18 -4.75 -4.27 -15.65
C CYS A 18 -4.10 -5.66 -15.61
N GLU A 19 -3.91 -6.31 -16.76
CA GLU A 19 -3.34 -7.66 -16.85
C GLU A 19 -1.96 -7.77 -16.16
N LYS A 20 -1.14 -6.71 -16.21
CA LYS A 20 0.17 -6.68 -15.53
C LYS A 20 0.01 -6.77 -14.01
N VAL A 21 -0.93 -6.02 -13.44
CA VAL A 21 -1.23 -6.04 -11.99
C VAL A 21 -1.75 -7.42 -11.57
N TRP A 22 -2.61 -8.04 -12.37
CA TRP A 22 -3.12 -9.39 -12.07
C TRP A 22 -2.01 -10.45 -12.07
N LYS A 23 -1.06 -10.37 -13.02
CA LYS A 23 0.10 -11.30 -13.04
C LYS A 23 0.99 -11.08 -11.83
N LEU A 24 1.29 -9.83 -11.50
CA LEU A 24 2.12 -9.46 -10.35
C LEU A 24 1.49 -9.86 -9.00
N SER A 25 0.17 -9.71 -8.86
CA SER A 25 -0.50 -10.08 -7.61
C SER A 25 -0.41 -11.58 -7.31
N ARG A 26 -0.35 -12.41 -8.35
CA ARG A 26 -0.16 -13.86 -8.23
C ARG A 26 1.28 -14.27 -7.94
N SER A 27 2.25 -13.36 -8.10
CA SER A 27 3.65 -13.58 -7.74
C SER A 27 4.03 -12.95 -6.39
N LEU A 28 3.09 -12.30 -5.69
CA LEU A 28 3.34 -11.75 -4.36
C LEU A 28 3.67 -12.88 -3.37
N GLU A 29 4.77 -12.70 -2.65
CA GLU A 29 5.10 -13.57 -1.53
C GLU A 29 4.13 -13.31 -0.35
N PRO A 30 3.88 -14.32 0.51
CA PRO A 30 3.03 -14.15 1.69
C PRO A 30 3.52 -13.08 2.68
N VAL A 31 4.80 -12.73 2.61
CA VAL A 31 5.44 -11.70 3.45
C VAL A 31 6.15 -10.73 2.52
N VAL A 32 5.82 -9.44 2.64
CA VAL A 32 6.45 -8.37 1.87
C VAL A 32 7.17 -7.46 2.83
N GLU A 33 8.49 -7.32 2.65
CA GLU A 33 9.27 -6.33 3.39
C GLU A 33 9.01 -4.93 2.82
N VAL A 34 8.72 -3.99 3.73
CA VAL A 34 8.42 -2.61 3.37
C VAL A 34 9.43 -1.65 3.99
N THR A 35 9.81 -0.63 3.23
CA THR A 35 10.56 0.52 3.74
C THR A 35 9.63 1.71 3.88
N LYS A 36 9.74 2.45 4.99
CA LYS A 36 9.04 3.72 5.19
C LYS A 36 9.83 4.85 4.54
N LEU A 37 9.21 5.57 3.62
CA LEU A 37 9.79 6.74 2.97
C LEU A 37 8.91 7.96 3.23
N SER A 38 9.49 9.17 3.13
CA SER A 38 8.64 10.36 3.01
C SER A 38 7.81 10.26 1.73
N ARG A 39 6.57 10.74 1.75
CA ARG A 39 5.71 10.71 0.55
C ARG A 39 6.32 11.47 -0.62
N LEU A 40 7.07 12.54 -0.34
CA LEU A 40 7.80 13.31 -1.36
C LEU A 40 8.87 12.47 -2.07
N GLU A 41 9.63 11.67 -1.32
CA GLU A 41 10.68 10.81 -1.88
C GLU A 41 10.09 9.66 -2.70
N GLY A 42 9.01 9.05 -2.22
CA GLY A 42 8.32 7.97 -2.92
C GLY A 42 7.28 8.42 -3.94
N TRP A 43 7.16 9.72 -4.24
CA TRP A 43 6.13 10.21 -5.15
C TRP A 43 6.47 9.87 -6.61
N PRO A 44 5.60 9.16 -7.35
CA PRO A 44 5.84 8.90 -8.76
C PRO A 44 5.89 10.18 -9.59
N LYS A 45 6.88 10.31 -10.48
CA LYS A 45 6.97 11.44 -11.42
C LYS A 45 5.71 11.61 -12.27
N SER A 46 5.04 10.50 -12.62
CA SER A 46 3.76 10.54 -13.33
C SER A 46 2.67 11.27 -12.55
N PHE A 47 2.74 11.24 -11.21
CA PHE A 47 1.78 11.91 -10.34
C PHE A 47 2.06 13.41 -10.15
N GLU A 48 3.25 13.89 -10.49
CA GLU A 48 3.54 15.33 -10.57
C GLU A 48 2.82 15.97 -11.75
N ALA A 49 2.76 15.26 -12.89
CA ALA A 49 2.09 15.73 -14.10
C ALA A 49 0.56 15.60 -14.02
N SER A 50 0.04 14.58 -13.35
CA SER A 50 -1.40 14.34 -13.18
C SER A 50 -1.68 13.65 -11.85
N ARG A 51 -2.63 14.16 -11.05
CA ARG A 51 -2.97 13.53 -9.76
C ARG A 51 -3.38 12.06 -9.94
N PRO A 52 -3.06 11.19 -8.97
CA PRO A 52 -3.57 9.82 -8.99
C PRO A 52 -5.10 9.81 -8.94
N THR A 53 -5.68 8.85 -9.65
CA THR A 53 -7.11 8.53 -9.67
C THR A 53 -7.33 7.07 -9.25
N ASP A 54 -8.57 6.63 -9.14
CA ASP A 54 -8.90 5.24 -8.85
C ASP A 54 -8.41 4.27 -9.95
N ASP A 55 -8.22 4.74 -11.20
CA ASP A 55 -7.56 4.00 -12.28
C ASP A 55 -6.10 3.64 -11.96
N ASN A 56 -5.48 4.33 -10.99
CA ASN A 56 -4.09 4.09 -10.58
C ASN A 56 -3.96 3.15 -9.39
N ILE A 57 -5.07 2.65 -8.84
CA ILE A 57 -5.05 1.73 -7.70
C ILE A 57 -4.93 0.30 -8.23
N ALA A 58 -3.86 -0.39 -7.84
CA ALA A 58 -3.63 -1.80 -8.20
C ALA A 58 -4.27 -2.76 -7.19
N LEU A 59 -4.04 -2.51 -5.90
CA LEU A 59 -4.47 -3.34 -4.78
C LEU A 59 -5.03 -2.46 -3.66
N TYR A 60 -6.02 -3.00 -2.96
CA TYR A 60 -6.45 -2.55 -1.64
C TYR A 60 -5.88 -3.52 -0.60
N LEU A 61 -5.20 -2.98 0.42
CA LEU A 61 -4.70 -3.76 1.55
C LEU A 61 -5.61 -3.49 2.75
N LEU A 62 -6.32 -4.51 3.21
CA LEU A 62 -7.33 -4.39 4.26
C LEU A 62 -6.97 -5.27 5.46
N PRO A 63 -7.32 -4.88 6.70
CA PRO A 63 -7.16 -5.75 7.86
C PRO A 63 -7.87 -7.10 7.65
N THR A 64 -7.20 -8.20 7.98
CA THR A 64 -7.78 -9.54 7.85
C THR A 64 -8.80 -9.84 8.95
N GLU A 65 -8.62 -9.26 10.14
CA GLU A 65 -9.54 -9.38 11.26
C GLU A 65 -10.27 -8.06 11.55
N MET A 66 -11.53 -8.16 11.99
CA MET A 66 -12.29 -7.00 12.47
C MET A 66 -11.80 -6.49 13.85
N ARG A 67 -10.95 -7.25 14.54
CA ARG A 67 -10.37 -6.84 15.82
C ARG A 67 -9.27 -5.81 15.55
N GLN A 68 -9.20 -4.79 16.41
CA GLN A 68 -8.12 -3.81 16.39
C GLN A 68 -6.77 -4.52 16.55
N ASP A 69 -5.94 -4.44 15.52
CA ASP A 69 -4.54 -4.82 15.56
C ASP A 69 -3.74 -3.58 15.94
N ALA A 70 -3.28 -3.51 17.20
CA ALA A 70 -2.57 -2.36 17.72
C ALA A 70 -1.27 -2.06 16.95
N ASP A 71 -0.64 -3.07 16.34
CA ASP A 71 0.55 -2.87 15.52
C ASP A 71 0.18 -2.25 14.16
N LEU A 72 -0.94 -2.68 13.55
CA LEU A 72 -1.48 -2.03 12.34
C LEU A 72 -1.91 -0.59 12.62
N ASP A 73 -2.67 -0.35 13.69
CA ASP A 73 -3.15 0.99 14.06
C ASP A 73 -1.98 1.94 14.28
N GLN A 74 -0.94 1.48 14.98
CA GLN A 74 0.26 2.26 15.23
C GLN A 74 1.04 2.54 13.92
N LEU A 75 1.11 1.56 13.00
CA LEU A 75 1.72 1.75 11.68
C LEU A 75 0.95 2.77 10.84
N VAL A 76 -0.37 2.65 10.75
CA VAL A 76 -1.22 3.57 10.00
C VAL A 76 -1.10 4.98 10.57
N LYS A 77 -1.17 5.12 11.90
CA LYS A 77 -0.98 6.40 12.58
C LYS A 77 0.38 7.03 12.23
N GLU A 78 1.46 6.24 12.33
CA GLU A 78 2.80 6.72 12.01
C GLU A 78 2.92 7.16 10.55
N VAL A 79 2.37 6.40 9.60
CA VAL A 79 2.40 6.72 8.17
C VAL A 79 1.64 8.01 7.87
N VAL A 80 0.46 8.19 8.47
CA VAL A 80 -0.38 9.37 8.26
C VAL A 80 0.22 10.61 8.92
N GLU A 81 0.61 10.53 10.19
CA GLU A 81 1.12 11.68 10.95
C GLU A 81 2.45 12.22 10.41
N ASN A 82 3.28 11.35 9.84
CA ASN A 82 4.59 11.73 9.30
C ASN A 82 4.61 11.90 7.77
N ASP A 83 3.45 11.93 7.12
CA ASP A 83 3.30 12.06 5.66
C ASP A 83 4.20 11.07 4.88
N MET A 84 4.10 9.79 5.24
CA MET A 84 4.93 8.72 4.67
C MET A 84 4.21 7.90 3.61
N VAL A 85 4.99 7.12 2.88
CA VAL A 85 4.55 6.06 1.97
C VAL A 85 5.34 4.79 2.31
N LEU A 86 4.68 3.62 2.25
CA LEU A 86 5.39 2.35 2.37
C LEU A 86 5.79 1.88 0.97
N ARG A 87 7.04 1.46 0.83
CA ARG A 87 7.62 0.99 -0.43
C ARG A 87 8.03 -0.47 -0.30
N ALA A 88 7.69 -1.26 -1.30
CA ALA A 88 8.20 -2.62 -1.46
C ALA A 88 8.73 -2.85 -2.89
N ILE A 89 9.66 -3.79 -3.02
CA ILE A 89 10.09 -4.31 -4.32
C ILE A 89 9.53 -5.72 -4.47
N VAL A 90 8.71 -5.92 -5.50
CA VAL A 90 8.02 -7.18 -5.79
C VAL A 90 8.44 -7.64 -7.17
N GLY A 91 9.41 -8.57 -7.22
CA GLY A 91 10.05 -8.96 -8.46
C GLY A 91 10.71 -7.76 -9.14
N GLU A 92 10.27 -7.43 -10.35
CA GLU A 92 10.75 -6.28 -11.12
C GLU A 92 9.90 -5.01 -10.93
N ALA A 93 8.86 -5.08 -10.10
CA ALA A 93 7.93 -3.97 -9.86
C ALA A 93 8.20 -3.29 -8.52
N GLU A 94 8.03 -1.97 -8.51
CA GLU A 94 7.98 -1.17 -7.29
C GLU A 94 6.51 -1.01 -6.87
N MET A 95 6.21 -1.34 -5.62
CA MET A 95 4.91 -1.15 -5.01
C MET A 95 4.97 -0.02 -4.00
N LEU A 96 4.12 0.99 -4.22
CA LEU A 96 3.93 2.11 -3.32
C LEU A 96 2.56 1.99 -2.67
N ILE A 97 2.55 1.96 -1.34
CA ILE A 97 1.36 1.78 -0.53
C ILE A 97 1.09 3.09 0.20
N PHE A 98 -0.01 3.71 -0.16
CA PHE A 98 -0.48 4.97 0.41
C PHE A 98 -1.60 4.71 1.42
N PRO A 99 -1.70 5.52 2.50
CA PRO A 99 -2.83 5.43 3.40
C PRO A 99 -4.14 5.80 2.69
N SER A 100 -5.24 5.11 3.04
CA SER A 100 -6.55 5.29 2.41
C SER A 100 -7.09 6.71 2.54
N ILE A 101 -6.66 7.50 3.52
CA ILE A 101 -7.04 8.91 3.70
C ILE A 101 -6.72 9.80 2.48
N LEU A 102 -5.79 9.37 1.61
CA LEU A 102 -5.47 10.07 0.36
C LEU A 102 -6.45 9.74 -0.78
N LEU A 103 -7.30 8.73 -0.62
CA LEU A 103 -8.33 8.36 -1.57
C LEU A 103 -9.52 9.33 -1.47
N PRO A 104 -10.33 9.49 -2.53
CA PRO A 104 -11.62 10.17 -2.43
C PRO A 104 -12.47 9.53 -1.31
N GLU A 105 -13.27 10.33 -0.60
CA GLU A 105 -14.03 9.91 0.60
C GLU A 105 -14.81 8.60 0.40
N GLN A 106 -15.43 8.43 -0.77
CA GLN A 106 -16.19 7.22 -1.15
C GLN A 106 -15.36 5.93 -1.27
N HIS A 107 -14.03 6.04 -1.28
CA HIS A 107 -13.07 4.94 -1.37
C HIS A 107 -12.19 4.84 -0.11
N GLN A 108 -12.40 5.69 0.89
CA GLN A 108 -11.76 5.55 2.19
C GLN A 108 -12.40 4.36 2.92
N SER A 109 -11.56 3.46 3.45
CA SER A 109 -11.97 2.30 4.27
C SER A 109 -11.64 2.54 5.72
#